data_AF-A0A0D1ECV3-F1
#
_entry.id   AF-A0A0D1ECV3-F1
#
_cell.length_a   1.000
_cell.length_b   1.000
_cell.length_c   1.000
_cell.angle_alpha   90.00
_cell.angle_beta   90.00
_cell.angle_gamma   90.00
#
_symmetry.space_group_name_H-M   'P 1'
#
loop_
_entity.id
_entity.type
_entity.pdbx_description
1 polymer ?
#
loop_
_entity_poly.entity_id
_entity_poly.type
_entity_poly.pdbx_seq_one_letter_code
_entity_poly.pdbx_strand_id
1 'polypeptide(L)' 'MHCVKLLGQRLTARDFDRKVAELQVRIAVLNGYTALGIPVTEAVG' A
#
# COMPACT_ATOMS: atom_id res chain seq x y z
N MET A 1 -8.86 -33.71 4.83
CA MET A 1 -7.61 -32.96 5.13
C MET A 1 -7.20 -31.92 4.07
N HIS A 2 -7.65 -31.99 2.82
CA HIS A 2 -7.30 -31.00 1.77
C HIS A 2 -7.91 -29.60 2.01
N CYS A 3 -9.16 -29.56 2.48
CA CYS A 3 -9.89 -28.30 2.71
C CYS A 3 -9.20 -27.38 3.75
N VAL A 4 -8.65 -27.95 4.82
CA VAL A 4 -7.94 -27.19 5.88
C VAL A 4 -6.63 -26.56 5.35
N LYS A 5 -5.92 -27.24 4.45
CA LYS A 5 -4.72 -26.69 3.80
C LYS A 5 -5.05 -25.51 2.89
N LEU A 6 -6.10 -25.64 2.08
CA LEU A 6 -6.57 -24.55 1.22
C LEU A 6 -7.04 -23.33 2.04
N LEU A 7 -7.69 -23.56 3.18
CA LEU A 7 -8.08 -22.50 4.10
C LEU A 7 -6.86 -21.77 4.68
N GLY A 8 -5.83 -22.50 5.12
CA GLY A 8 -4.58 -21.92 5.60
C GLY A 8 -3.89 -21.06 4.53
N GLN A 9 -3.80 -21.55 3.29
CA GLN A 9 -3.20 -20.79 2.18
C GLN A 9 -3.97 -19.49 1.86
N ARG A 10 -5.31 -19.55 1.87
CA ARG A 10 -6.15 -18.36 1.66
C ARG A 10 -6.03 -17.34 2.79
N LEU A 11 -5.90 -17.80 4.03
CA LEU A 11 -5.68 -16.91 5.18
C LEU A 11 -4.34 -16.19 5.06
N THR A 12 -3.26 -16.92 4.78
CA THR A 12 -1.94 -16.32 4.55
C THR A 12 -1.94 -15.34 3.38
N ALA A 13 -2.61 -15.67 2.26
CA ALA A 13 -2.76 -14.75 1.13
C ALA A 13 -3.50 -13.48 1.54
N ARG A 14 -4.59 -13.59 2.30
CA ARG A 14 -5.36 -12.42 2.77
C ARG A 14 -4.57 -11.55 3.76
N ASP A 15 -3.76 -12.15 4.62
CA ASP A 15 -2.88 -11.40 5.53
C ASP A 15 -1.77 -10.67 4.75
N PHE A 16 -1.23 -11.29 3.70
CA PHE A 16 -0.31 -10.63 2.78
C PHE A 16 -0.97 -9.46 2.04
N ASP A 17 -2.16 -9.67 1.48
CA ASP A 17 -2.92 -8.62 0.79
C ASP A 17 -3.22 -7.44 1.74
N ARG A 18 -3.57 -7.73 3.01
CA ARG A 18 -3.75 -6.70 4.04
C ARG A 18 -2.46 -5.92 4.31
N LYS A 19 -1.30 -6.60 4.33
CA LYS A 19 0.01 -5.95 4.51
C LYS A 19 0.41 -5.09 3.32
N VAL A 20 0.10 -5.53 2.10
CA VAL A 20 0.32 -4.75 0.88
C VAL A 20 -0.54 -3.49 0.89
N ALA A 21 -1.82 -3.59 1.25
CA ALA A 21 -2.70 -2.43 1.36
C ALA A 21 -2.20 -1.42 2.42
N GLU A 22 -1.77 -1.91 3.58
CA GLU A 22 -1.17 -1.06 4.62
C GLU A 22 0.07 -0.32 4.11
N LEU A 23 0.94 -1.01 3.37
CA LEU A 23 2.14 -0.42 2.77
C LEU A 23 1.78 0.63 1.71
N GLN A 24 0.81 0.34 0.83
CA GLN A 24 0.33 1.29 -0.18
C GLN A 24 -0.20 2.58 0.44
N VAL A 25 -0.97 2.49 1.53
CA VAL A 25 -1.45 3.66 2.27
C VAL A 25 -0.28 4.47 2.84
N ARG A 26 0.72 3.82 3.46
CA ARG A 26 1.91 4.51 3.98
C ARG A 26 2.70 5.22 2.87
N ILE A 27 2.87 4.56 1.73
CA ILE A 27 3.52 5.15 0.55
C ILE A 27 2.73 6.37 0.06
N ALA A 28 1.40 6.28 -0.03
CA ALA A 28 0.55 7.40 -0.45
C ALA A 28 0.69 8.61 0.50
N VAL A 29 0.72 8.38 1.81
CA VAL A 29 0.94 9.43 2.82
C VAL A 29 2.31 10.06 2.64
N LEU A 30 3.37 9.26 2.53
CA LEU A 30 4.73 9.75 2.32
C LEU A 30 4.87 10.55 1.02
N ASN A 31 4.28 10.06 -0.08
CA ASN A 31 4.27 10.77 -1.35
C ASN A 31 3.51 12.11 -1.27
N GLY A 32 2.44 12.18 -0.46
CA GLY A 32 1.76 13.43 -0.15
C GLY A 32 2.67 14.43 0.55
N TYR A 33 3.42 13.99 1.57
CA TYR A 33 4.41 14.85 2.23
C TYR A 33 5.54 15.29 1.29
N THR A 34 6.01 14.39 0.43
CA THR A 34 6.99 14.72 -0.61
C THR A 34 6.42 15.78 -1.56
N ALA A 35 5.18 15.65 -2.02
CA ALA A 35 4.53 16.64 -2.87
C ALA A 35 4.36 18.00 -2.19
N LEU A 36 4.06 18.03 -0.89
CA LEU A 36 3.97 19.27 -0.10
C LEU A 36 5.34 19.92 0.15
N GLY A 37 6.40 19.11 0.26
CA GLY A 37 7.77 19.58 0.47
C GLY A 37 8.49 19.97 -0.82
N ILE A 38 7.99 19.55 -1.98
CA ILE A 38 8.50 19.97 -3.28
C ILE A 38 7.87 21.32 -3.62
N PRO A 39 8.64 22.42 -3.74
CA PRO A 39 8.10 23.66 -4.26
C PRO A 39 7.61 23.43 -5.69
N VAL A 40 6.32 23.63 -5.92
CA VAL A 40 5.76 23.63 -7.27
C VAL A 40 6.20 24.94 -7.93
N THR A 41 7.24 24.88 -8.76
CA THR A 41 7.64 26.02 -9.59
C THR A 41 6.62 26.17 -10.72
N GLU A 42 5.65 27.04 -10.52
CA GLU A 42 4.73 27.45 -11.60
C GLU A 42 5.43 28.43 -12.53
N ALA A 43 5.42 28.15 -13.82
CA ALA A 43 5.90 29.09 -14.84
C ALA A 43 4.88 30.22 -14.98
N VAL A 44 5.22 31.41 -14.48
CA VAL A 44 4.42 32.62 -14.72
C VAL A 44 4.74 33.13 -16.13
N GLY A 45 3.74 33.06 -17.01
CA GLY A 45 3.72 33.71 -18.32
C GLY A 45 2.89 34.99 -18.30
#